data_AF-A0A9P8JJF7-F1
#
_entry.id   AF-A0A9P8JJF7-F1
#
_cell.length_a   1.000
_cell.length_b   1.000
_cell.length_c   1.000
_cell.angle_alpha   90.00
_cell.angle_beta   90.00
_cell.angle_gamma   90.00
#
_symmetry.space_group_name_H-M   'P 1'
#
loop_
_entity.id
_entity.type
_entity.pdbx_description
1 polymer ?
#
loop_
_entity_poly.entity_id
_entity_poly.type
_entity_poly.pdbx_seq_one_letter_code
_entity_poly.pdbx_strand_id
1 'polypeptide(L)'
;MVSSVTMLAAMLYASTIFAYPQSIANQSLIPGNLAVTWYQAPLDFSESISADTTCGWAVSTGQLNTTQCYVLHTYALGLQQNEQHECTLKVWDNVSDCSGNGSWTMHAIPSGSGTSCIETGVLDGGNFQHKSCVLTCS
;
A
#
# COMPACT_ATOMS: atom_id res chain seq x y z
N MET A 1 -36.90 63.45 -4.76
CA MET A 1 -37.63 62.75 -3.69
C MET A 1 -37.30 61.28 -3.80
N VAL A 2 -36.78 60.69 -2.71
CA VAL A 2 -36.62 59.25 -2.38
C VAL A 2 -35.85 58.39 -3.42
N SER A 3 -35.03 57.39 -3.09
CA SER A 3 -34.71 56.73 -1.83
C SER A 3 -33.44 55.90 -2.04
N SER A 4 -32.68 55.71 -0.96
CA SER A 4 -31.54 54.82 -0.81
C SER A 4 -31.94 53.34 -0.97
N VAL A 5 -31.09 52.51 -1.58
CA VAL A 5 -30.92 51.09 -1.18
C VAL A 5 -29.45 50.72 -1.34
N THR A 6 -28.73 50.69 -0.23
CA THR A 6 -27.46 50.00 -0.04
C THR A 6 -27.68 48.49 -0.16
N MET A 7 -26.99 47.83 -1.09
CA MET A 7 -26.86 46.37 -1.08
C MET A 7 -25.42 46.01 -0.71
N LEU A 8 -25.27 45.43 0.48
CA LEU A 8 -24.08 44.66 0.87
C LEU A 8 -23.96 43.46 -0.09
N ALA A 9 -22.88 43.38 -0.84
CA ALA A 9 -22.46 42.14 -1.48
C ALA A 9 -21.34 41.53 -0.63
N ALA A 10 -21.64 40.38 -0.03
CA ALA A 10 -20.73 39.59 0.77
C ALA A 10 -19.54 39.10 -0.07
N MET A 11 -18.32 39.35 0.42
CA MET A 11 -17.11 38.78 -0.16
C MET A 11 -17.03 37.29 0.21
N LEU A 12 -17.38 36.42 -0.73
CA LEU A 12 -17.05 34.99 -0.66
C LEU A 12 -15.58 34.84 -1.07
N TYR A 13 -14.71 34.71 -0.07
CA TYR A 13 -13.35 34.24 -0.29
C TYR A 13 -13.41 32.76 -0.71
N ALA A 14 -13.33 32.51 -2.02
CA ALA A 14 -13.04 31.18 -2.54
C ALA A 14 -11.55 30.90 -2.30
N SER A 15 -11.23 30.23 -1.19
CA SER A 15 -9.92 29.62 -0.99
C SER A 15 -9.79 28.44 -1.95
N THR A 16 -9.19 28.69 -3.11
CA THR A 16 -8.71 27.61 -3.99
C THR A 16 -7.56 26.92 -3.28
N ILE A 17 -7.87 25.82 -2.58
CA ILE A 17 -6.85 24.89 -2.11
C ILE A 17 -6.29 24.23 -3.38
N PHE A 18 -5.12 24.71 -3.81
CA PHE A 18 -4.29 23.97 -4.74
C PHE A 18 -3.86 22.68 -4.03
N ALA A 19 -4.59 21.58 -4.26
CA ALA A 19 -4.07 20.25 -4.00
C ALA A 19 -2.99 19.98 -5.06
N TYR A 20 -1.78 20.48 -4.82
CA TYR A 20 -0.61 20.03 -5.55
C TYR A 20 -0.49 18.51 -5.33
N PRO A 21 -0.35 17.68 -6.37
CA PRO A 21 0.12 16.32 -6.16
C PRO A 21 1.48 16.45 -5.49
N GLN A 22 1.58 15.98 -4.25
CA GLN A 22 2.85 15.89 -3.56
C GLN A 22 3.71 14.96 -4.41
N SER A 23 4.71 15.53 -5.09
CA SER A 23 5.83 14.78 -5.64
C SER A 23 6.30 13.88 -4.51
N ILE A 24 6.17 12.56 -4.70
CA ILE A 24 6.78 11.58 -3.83
C ILE A 24 8.26 11.84 -3.97
N ALA A 25 8.78 12.62 -3.03
CA ALA A 25 10.20 12.86 -2.89
C ALA A 25 10.85 11.49 -2.84
N ASN A 26 11.85 11.31 -3.69
CA ASN A 26 12.74 10.17 -3.75
C ASN A 26 13.40 10.02 -2.37
N GLN A 27 12.69 9.37 -1.44
CA GLN A 27 13.24 8.98 -0.15
C GLN A 27 14.24 7.90 -0.49
N SER A 28 15.50 8.31 -0.56
CA SER A 28 16.68 7.45 -0.62
C SER A 28 16.37 6.18 0.16
N LEU A 29 16.13 5.10 -0.58
CA LEU A 29 15.75 3.80 -0.06
C LEU A 29 16.91 3.35 0.85
N ILE A 30 16.76 3.58 2.15
CA ILE A 30 17.42 2.70 3.10
C ILE A 30 16.99 1.30 2.64
N PRO A 31 17.89 0.31 2.54
CA PRO A 31 17.53 -1.07 2.17
C PRO A 31 16.48 -1.69 3.11
N GLY A 32 15.96 -0.93 4.07
CA GLY A 32 14.85 -1.29 4.92
C GLY A 32 13.45 -1.02 4.37
N ASN A 33 13.20 0.02 3.57
CA ASN A 33 11.81 0.45 3.40
C ASN A 33 11.34 0.31 1.96
N LEU A 34 10.31 -0.49 1.73
CA LEU A 34 9.70 -0.66 0.41
C LEU A 34 8.32 0.00 0.39
N ALA A 35 8.05 0.81 -0.63
CA ALA A 35 6.72 1.40 -0.78
C ALA A 35 5.70 0.29 -1.07
N VAL A 36 4.56 0.36 -0.39
CA VAL A 36 3.48 -0.61 -0.52
C VAL A 36 2.17 0.10 -0.83
N THR A 37 1.40 -0.46 -1.74
CA THR A 37 -0.02 -0.14 -1.93
C THR A 37 -0.84 -1.35 -1.50
N TRP A 38 -1.87 -1.13 -0.71
CA TRP A 38 -2.78 -2.15 -0.21
C TRP A 38 -4.03 -2.16 -1.08
N TYR A 39 -4.48 -3.34 -1.49
CA TYR A 39 -5.55 -3.51 -2.47
C TYR A 39 -6.68 -4.38 -1.95
N GLN A 40 -7.90 -4.05 -2.38
CA GLN A 40 -9.10 -4.84 -2.13
C GLN A 40 -9.70 -5.35 -3.45
N ALA A 41 -10.52 -6.40 -3.30
CA ALA A 41 -11.23 -7.17 -4.33
C ALA A 41 -10.36 -8.10 -5.18
N PRO A 42 -10.92 -9.26 -5.58
CA PRO A 42 -10.16 -10.26 -6.31
C PRO A 42 -9.84 -9.76 -7.71
N LEU A 43 -8.54 -9.78 -8.02
CA LEU A 43 -8.08 -10.09 -9.36
C LEU A 43 -7.92 -11.60 -9.44
N ASP A 44 -8.07 -12.18 -10.63
CA ASP A 44 -7.69 -13.57 -10.85
C ASP A 44 -6.17 -13.66 -10.84
N PHE A 45 -5.60 -13.82 -9.65
CA PHE A 45 -4.22 -14.24 -9.48
C PHE A 45 -4.09 -15.67 -10.01
N SER A 46 -3.38 -15.86 -11.12
CA SER A 46 -3.04 -17.21 -11.60
C SER A 46 -2.00 -17.88 -10.71
N GLU A 47 -1.23 -17.08 -9.98
CA GLU A 47 -0.21 -17.46 -8.99
C GLU A 47 -0.24 -16.45 -7.83
N SER A 48 0.28 -16.81 -6.65
CA SER A 48 0.27 -15.95 -5.46
C SER A 48 1.13 -14.68 -5.56
N ILE A 49 1.84 -14.50 -6.68
CA ILE A 49 2.51 -13.28 -7.09
C ILE A 49 2.24 -13.02 -8.58
N SER A 50 1.96 -11.76 -8.94
CA SER A 50 1.85 -11.31 -10.33
C SER A 50 2.73 -10.07 -10.56
N ALA A 51 3.22 -9.91 -11.79
CA ALA A 51 3.87 -8.70 -12.28
C ALA A 51 2.90 -7.79 -13.05
N ASP A 52 1.59 -8.07 -12.98
CA ASP A 52 0.57 -7.26 -13.65
C ASP A 52 0.53 -5.82 -13.13
N THR A 53 0.12 -4.91 -14.01
CA THR A 53 0.08 -3.47 -13.74
C THR A 53 -0.95 -3.04 -12.68
N THR A 54 -1.89 -3.91 -12.30
CA THR A 54 -2.89 -3.62 -11.26
C THR A 54 -2.97 -4.79 -10.29
N CYS A 55 -2.86 -4.54 -8.99
CA CYS A 55 -3.02 -5.55 -7.94
C CYS A 55 -4.45 -5.56 -7.32
N GLY A 56 -5.37 -4.79 -7.90
CA GLY A 56 -6.78 -4.68 -7.49
C GLY A 56 -7.21 -3.21 -7.38
N TRP A 57 -8.16 -2.90 -6.49
CA TRP A 57 -8.50 -1.52 -6.15
C TRP A 57 -7.68 -1.03 -4.97
N ALA A 58 -6.84 -0.02 -5.19
CA ALA A 58 -6.01 0.56 -4.14
C ALA A 58 -6.90 1.18 -3.04
N VAL A 59 -6.68 0.78 -1.79
CA VAL A 59 -7.41 1.27 -0.62
C VAL A 59 -6.52 2.07 0.34
N SER A 60 -5.21 1.85 0.29
CA SER A 60 -4.24 2.59 1.12
C SER A 60 -2.83 2.47 0.54
N THR A 61 -1.95 3.38 0.93
CA THR A 61 -0.51 3.37 0.58
C THR A 61 0.33 3.56 1.83
N GLY A 62 1.53 3.01 1.86
CA GLY A 62 2.47 3.17 2.97
C GLY A 62 3.86 2.64 2.66
N GLN A 63 4.57 2.25 3.71
CA GLN A 63 5.89 1.64 3.62
C GLN A 63 5.95 0.37 4.49
N LEU A 64 6.53 -0.69 3.94
CA LEU A 64 6.97 -1.85 4.72
C LEU A 64 8.44 -1.67 5.04
N ASN A 65 8.75 -1.64 6.33
CA ASN A 65 10.11 -1.62 6.84
C ASN A 65 10.62 -3.05 6.99
N THR A 66 11.90 -3.27 6.73
CA THR A 66 12.50 -4.58 6.87
C THR A 66 12.48 -4.98 8.33
N THR A 67 12.35 -6.29 8.57
CA THR A 67 12.38 -6.89 9.91
C THR A 67 11.23 -6.48 10.85
N GLN A 68 10.30 -5.64 10.42
CA GLN A 68 9.07 -5.33 11.16
C GLN A 68 7.95 -6.30 10.76
N CYS A 69 7.19 -6.74 11.75
CA CYS A 69 5.98 -7.53 11.53
C CYS A 69 4.79 -6.63 11.21
N TYR A 70 4.01 -7.01 10.20
CA TYR A 70 2.78 -6.34 9.81
C TYR A 70 1.62 -7.33 9.77
N VAL A 71 0.48 -6.95 10.36
CA VAL A 71 -0.77 -7.70 10.20
C VAL A 71 -1.40 -7.31 8.87
N LEU A 72 -1.82 -8.32 8.10
CA LEU A 72 -2.44 -8.13 6.80
C LEU A 72 -3.96 -8.02 6.97
N HIS A 73 -4.54 -6.98 6.36
CA HIS A 73 -5.98 -6.68 6.42
C HIS A 73 -6.63 -6.59 5.04
N THR A 74 -5.85 -6.69 3.96
CA THR A 74 -6.31 -6.44 2.59
C THR A 74 -5.95 -7.59 1.69
N TYR A 75 -6.72 -7.76 0.61
CA TYR A 75 -6.65 -8.92 -0.28
C TYR A 75 -5.31 -9.08 -1.00
N ALA A 76 -4.68 -7.97 -1.39
CA ALA A 76 -3.40 -8.00 -2.08
C ALA A 76 -2.50 -6.81 -1.68
N LEU A 77 -1.21 -6.98 -1.97
CA LEU A 77 -0.14 -5.99 -1.76
C LEU A 77 0.53 -5.69 -3.09
N GLY A 78 0.72 -4.43 -3.43
CA GLY A 78 1.63 -4.02 -4.51
C GLY A 78 2.89 -3.46 -3.89
N LEU A 79 3.98 -4.20 -4.00
CA LEU A 79 5.29 -3.81 -3.50
C LEU A 79 6.10 -3.18 -4.63
N GLN A 80 6.48 -1.91 -4.46
CA GLN A 80 7.30 -1.21 -5.43
C GLN A 80 8.71 -1.78 -5.41
N GLN A 81 9.19 -2.29 -6.54
CA GLN A 81 10.53 -2.85 -6.65
C GLN A 81 11.58 -1.75 -6.45
N ASN A 82 12.75 -2.17 -5.94
CA ASN A 82 13.91 -1.30 -5.78
C ASN A 82 14.96 -1.71 -6.82
N GLU A 83 15.49 -0.75 -7.59
CA GLU A 83 16.48 -1.02 -8.63
C GLU A 83 17.82 -1.56 -8.07
N GLN A 84 18.11 -1.32 -6.79
CA GLN A 84 19.38 -1.62 -6.15
C GLN A 84 19.36 -2.88 -5.29
N HIS A 85 18.18 -3.36 -4.90
CA HIS A 85 18.01 -4.43 -3.92
C HIS A 85 16.91 -5.40 -4.31
N GLU A 86 17.16 -6.68 -4.08
CA GLU A 86 16.12 -7.70 -4.12
C GLU A 86 15.50 -7.83 -2.72
N CYS A 87 14.19 -8.06 -2.68
CA CYS A 87 13.49 -8.27 -1.42
C CYS A 87 12.78 -9.62 -1.41
N THR A 88 12.45 -10.09 -0.22
CA THR A 88 11.59 -11.24 -0.01
C THR A 88 10.53 -10.88 1.01
N LEU A 89 9.27 -11.14 0.66
CA LEU A 89 8.16 -11.03 1.59
C LEU A 89 7.83 -12.42 2.13
N LYS A 90 7.97 -12.60 3.44
CA LYS A 90 7.47 -13.77 4.15
C LYS A 90 6.05 -13.50 4.60
N VAL A 91 5.10 -14.33 4.22
CA VAL A 91 3.69 -14.23 4.64
C VAL A 91 3.33 -15.46 5.45
N TRP A 92 2.83 -15.28 6.66
CA TRP A 92 2.30 -16.36 7.49
C TRP A 92 0.79 -16.45 7.35
N ASP A 93 0.31 -17.69 7.35
CA ASP A 93 -1.10 -18.03 7.39
C ASP A 93 -1.53 -18.38 8.82
N ASN A 94 -2.68 -17.87 9.24
CA ASN A 94 -3.26 -18.04 10.58
C ASN A 94 -2.38 -17.54 11.74
N VAL A 95 -1.48 -16.59 11.47
CA VAL A 95 -0.58 -15.98 12.46
C VAL A 95 -0.62 -14.46 12.28
N SER A 96 -0.83 -13.72 13.36
CA SER A 96 -0.92 -12.24 13.35
C SER A 96 0.28 -11.53 13.98
N ASP A 97 1.29 -12.25 14.44
CA ASP A 97 2.45 -11.66 15.14
C ASP A 97 3.79 -12.03 14.50
N CYS A 98 3.77 -12.59 13.30
CA CYS A 98 4.94 -13.09 12.57
C CYS A 98 5.82 -14.06 13.39
N SER A 99 5.24 -14.71 14.40
CA SER A 99 5.95 -15.61 15.29
C SER A 99 5.70 -17.08 14.93
N GLY A 100 6.61 -17.93 15.42
CA GLY A 100 6.45 -19.38 15.38
C GLY A 100 6.64 -20.04 14.00
N ASN A 101 6.36 -21.34 13.99
CA ASN A 101 6.51 -22.24 12.84
C ASN A 101 5.16 -22.48 12.14
N GLY A 102 4.26 -21.50 12.15
CA GLY A 102 3.02 -21.55 11.37
C GLY A 102 3.31 -21.76 9.87
N SER A 103 2.29 -22.11 9.08
CA SER A 103 2.48 -22.19 7.64
C SER A 103 2.84 -20.81 7.09
N TRP A 104 3.83 -20.76 6.22
CA TRP A 104 4.27 -19.52 5.60
C TRP A 104 4.68 -19.76 4.15
N THR A 105 4.54 -18.70 3.36
CA THR A 105 4.99 -18.63 1.97
C THR A 105 6.01 -17.50 1.84
N MET A 106 7.02 -17.72 0.99
CA MET A 106 8.02 -16.71 0.64
C MET A 106 7.78 -16.24 -0.78
N HIS A 107 7.69 -14.93 -0.97
CA HIS A 107 7.54 -14.29 -2.27
C HIS A 107 8.80 -13.49 -2.59
N ALA A 108 9.49 -13.87 -3.65
CA ALA A 108 10.64 -13.11 -4.15
C ALA A 108 10.15 -11.85 -4.86
N ILE A 109 10.70 -10.70 -4.46
CA ILE A 109 10.48 -9.40 -5.09
C ILE A 109 11.77 -9.03 -5.82
N PRO A 110 11.79 -9.12 -7.16
CA PRO A 110 13.00 -8.86 -7.92
C PRO A 110 13.37 -7.38 -7.82
N SER A 111 14.65 -7.10 -8.06
CA SER A 111 15.11 -5.73 -8.24
C SER A 111 14.56 -5.15 -9.54
N GLY A 112 14.26 -3.86 -9.55
CA GLY A 112 13.67 -3.18 -10.70
C GLY A 112 12.89 -1.94 -10.33
N SER A 113 12.11 -1.43 -11.28
CA SER A 113 11.24 -0.25 -11.12
C SER A 113 9.75 -0.58 -11.25
N GLY A 114 9.41 -1.87 -11.33
CA GLY A 114 8.03 -2.36 -11.43
C GLY A 114 7.34 -2.47 -10.07
N THR A 115 6.16 -3.08 -10.08
CA THR A 115 5.43 -3.44 -8.88
C THR A 115 5.23 -4.95 -8.87
N SER A 116 5.53 -5.59 -7.74
CA SER A 116 5.19 -6.99 -7.50
C SER A 116 3.89 -7.07 -6.72
N CYS A 117 2.86 -7.64 -7.33
CA CYS A 117 1.56 -7.86 -6.71
C CYS A 117 1.56 -9.20 -5.98
N ILE A 118 1.31 -9.21 -4.67
CA ILE A 118 1.21 -10.43 -3.87
C ILE A 118 -0.23 -10.61 -3.42
N GLU A 119 -0.79 -11.78 -3.69
CA GLU A 119 -2.08 -12.18 -3.16
C GLU A 119 -1.92 -12.63 -1.70
N THR A 120 -2.65 -11.98 -0.80
CA THR A 120 -2.71 -12.39 0.61
C THR A 120 -3.94 -13.25 0.88
N GLY A 121 -5.02 -13.09 0.11
CA GLY A 121 -6.30 -13.75 0.32
C GLY A 121 -7.08 -13.24 1.55
N VAL A 122 -6.64 -12.13 2.16
CA VAL A 122 -7.33 -11.54 3.31
C VAL A 122 -8.52 -10.71 2.84
N LEU A 123 -9.72 -11.12 3.23
CA LEU A 123 -10.98 -10.43 2.91
C LEU A 123 -11.56 -9.77 4.16
N ASP A 124 -12.53 -8.89 3.97
CA ASP A 124 -13.30 -8.28 5.06
C ASP A 124 -12.45 -7.67 6.19
N GLY A 125 -11.31 -7.05 5.83
CA GLY A 125 -10.43 -6.38 6.79
C GLY A 125 -9.61 -7.34 7.68
N GLY A 126 -9.59 -8.64 7.39
CA GLY A 126 -8.92 -9.64 8.24
C GLY A 126 -9.74 -10.08 9.45
N ASN A 127 -11.06 -9.88 9.44
CA ASN A 127 -11.95 -10.37 10.51
C ASN A 127 -11.93 -11.90 10.65
N PHE A 128 -11.65 -12.63 9.57
CA PHE A 128 -11.68 -14.10 9.54
C PHE A 128 -10.36 -14.73 9.09
N GLN A 129 -9.47 -13.95 8.46
CA GLN A 129 -8.17 -14.41 8.01
C GLN A 129 -7.07 -13.67 8.78
N HIS A 130 -6.40 -14.41 9.65
CA HIS A 130 -5.28 -13.90 10.43
C HIS A 130 -4.01 -14.12 9.65
N LYS A 131 -3.51 -13.10 8.94
CA LYS A 131 -2.23 -13.19 8.26
C LYS A 131 -1.30 -12.08 8.68
N SER A 132 -0.01 -12.35 8.57
CA SER A 132 1.03 -11.38 8.88
C SER A 132 2.21 -11.54 7.93
N CYS A 133 3.00 -10.49 7.79
CA CYS A 133 4.18 -10.53 6.93
C CYS A 133 5.38 -9.79 7.51
N VAL A 134 6.56 -10.20 7.04
CA VAL A 134 7.84 -9.51 7.26
C VAL A 134 8.53 -9.35 5.91
N LEU A 135 9.02 -8.15 5.65
CA LEU A 135 9.87 -7.85 4.51
C LEU A 135 11.34 -7.98 4.91
N THR A 136 12.15 -8.55 4.02
CA THR A 136 13.62 -8.54 4.12
C THR A 136 14.17 -8.14 2.76
N CYS A 137 15.11 -7.20 2.69
CA CYS A 137 15.81 -6.83 1.46
C CYS A 137 17.32 -6.96 1.67
N SER A 138 18.04 -7.29 0.60
CA SER A 138 19.50 -7.47 0.58
C SER A 138 20.14 -6.74 -0.59
#